data_AF-A0A2V2WDP5-F1
#
_entry.id   AF-A0A2V2WDP5-F1
#
_cell.length_a   1.000
_cell.length_b   1.000
_cell.length_c   1.000
_cell.angle_alpha   90.00
_cell.angle_beta   90.00
_cell.angle_gamma   90.00
#
_symmetry.space_group_name_H-M   'P 1'
#
loop_
_entity.id
_entity.type
_entity.pdbx_description
1 polymer ?
#
loop_
_entity_poly.entity_id
_entity_poly.type
_entity_poly.pdbx_seq_one_letter_code
_entity_poly.pdbx_strand_id
1 'polypeptide(L)'
;MKLSEESFARVKKIAKEFLDTREHLFVVDCFAGHDERYRLKVRVLTTRPYHALFMRDMLIVPTPEELATFGEPDYVIYNAGECKADPSIPGLTSTTCVALNFKTREQVILGTEYAGEMKKGILTVMFELMPQMNHLCMHASANVGKQGDVTVFFGLSGTGKTTLSADPHRNLIGDDEHVWTGPWRVQH
;
A
#
# COMPACT_ATOMS: atom_id res chain seq x y z
N MET A 1 -11.50 -8.81 -11.75
CA MET A 1 -11.14 -9.25 -13.12
C MET A 1 -9.69 -9.71 -13.09
N LYS A 2 -9.34 -10.85 -13.72
CA LYS A 2 -7.94 -11.31 -13.76
C LYS A 2 -7.23 -10.65 -14.95
N LEU A 3 -5.98 -10.24 -14.76
CA LEU A 3 -5.10 -9.75 -15.83
C LEU A 3 -4.09 -10.86 -16.16
N SER A 4 -3.83 -11.12 -17.44
CA SER A 4 -2.78 -12.08 -17.83
C SER A 4 -1.39 -11.53 -17.51
N GLU A 5 -0.40 -12.41 -17.33
CA GLU A 5 1.00 -11.99 -17.15
C GLU A 5 1.50 -11.16 -18.36
N GLU A 6 1.04 -11.51 -19.57
CA GLU A 6 1.37 -10.75 -20.78
C GLU A 6 0.77 -9.34 -20.77
N SER A 7 -0.51 -9.21 -20.42
CA SER A 7 -1.14 -7.89 -20.31
C SER A 7 -0.52 -7.05 -19.18
N PHE A 8 -0.14 -7.68 -18.06
CA PHE A 8 0.61 -7.02 -16.99
C PHE A 8 1.96 -6.49 -17.50
N ALA A 9 2.70 -7.29 -18.26
CA ALA A 9 3.97 -6.87 -18.84
C ALA A 9 3.79 -5.67 -19.79
N ARG A 10 2.70 -5.62 -20.56
CA ARG A 10 2.39 -4.48 -21.45
C ARG A 10 2.12 -3.19 -20.66
N VAL A 11 1.28 -3.24 -19.63
CA VAL A 11 1.01 -2.03 -18.80
C VAL A 11 2.23 -1.59 -18.01
N LYS A 12 3.03 -2.54 -17.50
CA LYS A 12 4.31 -2.23 -16.84
C LYS A 12 5.27 -1.54 -17.81
N LYS A 13 5.36 -2.02 -19.05
CA LYS A 13 6.19 -1.40 -20.09
C LYS A 13 5.78 0.06 -20.32
N ILE A 14 4.48 0.33 -20.51
CA ILE A 14 3.95 1.70 -20.66
C ILE A 14 4.35 2.57 -19.46
N ALA A 15 4.16 2.08 -18.23
CA ALA A 15 4.49 2.83 -17.03
C ALA A 15 5.98 3.15 -16.95
N LYS A 16 6.86 2.18 -17.20
CA LYS A 16 8.31 2.38 -17.19
C LYS A 16 8.76 3.36 -18.27
N GLU A 17 8.30 3.18 -19.50
CA GLU A 17 8.61 4.10 -20.60
C GLU A 17 8.17 5.53 -20.28
N PHE A 18 6.99 5.72 -19.68
CA PHE A 18 6.54 7.04 -19.25
C PHE A 18 7.45 7.65 -18.17
N LEU A 19 7.79 6.86 -17.14
CA LEU A 19 8.63 7.29 -16.02
C LEU A 19 10.04 7.67 -16.49
N ASP A 20 10.63 6.85 -17.37
CA ASP A 20 12.00 7.00 -17.88
C ASP A 20 12.16 8.25 -18.77
N THR A 21 11.07 8.80 -19.33
CA THR A 21 11.12 9.99 -20.19
C THR A 21 10.78 11.29 -19.46
N ARG A 22 10.54 11.27 -18.14
CA ARG A 22 10.26 12.51 -17.40
C ARG A 22 11.56 13.24 -17.06
N GLU A 23 11.50 14.56 -16.96
CA GLU A 23 12.62 15.39 -16.49
C GLU A 23 12.98 15.07 -15.02
N HIS A 24 11.97 14.73 -14.23
CA HIS A 24 12.11 14.41 -12.82
C HIS A 24 11.38 13.11 -12.47
N LEU A 25 12.05 12.30 -11.67
CA LEU A 25 11.52 11.09 -11.06
C LEU A 25 11.76 11.16 -9.56
N PHE A 26 10.72 10.88 -8.77
CA PHE A 26 10.80 10.79 -7.32
C PHE A 26 10.77 9.34 -6.88
N VAL A 27 11.71 8.99 -6.01
CA VAL A 27 11.83 7.64 -5.43
C VAL A 27 11.63 7.75 -3.94
N VAL A 28 10.74 6.92 -3.38
CA VAL A 28 10.50 6.84 -1.93
C VAL A 28 10.65 5.39 -1.49
N ASP A 29 11.66 5.16 -0.65
CA ASP A 29 11.87 3.90 0.05
C ASP A 29 11.27 3.99 1.46
N CYS A 30 10.40 3.05 1.79
CA CYS A 30 9.59 3.07 3.02
C CYS A 30 9.20 1.66 3.48
N PHE A 31 8.69 1.56 4.71
CA PHE A 31 8.19 0.31 5.26
C PHE A 31 6.67 0.29 5.40
N ALA A 32 6.07 -0.86 5.10
CA ALA A 32 4.67 -1.15 5.42
C ALA A 32 4.58 -2.14 6.59
N GLY A 33 4.02 -1.71 7.72
CA GLY A 33 3.89 -2.49 8.96
C GLY A 33 4.93 -2.10 10.01
N HIS A 34 4.46 -1.81 11.24
CA HIS A 34 5.32 -1.38 12.36
C HIS A 34 6.07 -2.53 13.04
N ASP A 35 5.61 -3.77 12.90
CA ASP A 35 6.30 -4.95 13.45
C ASP A 35 7.41 -5.38 12.48
N GLU A 36 8.67 -5.18 12.87
CA GLU A 36 9.85 -5.45 12.05
C GLU A 36 9.93 -6.89 11.52
N ARG A 37 9.27 -7.85 12.19
CA ARG A 37 9.24 -9.25 11.75
C ARG A 37 8.40 -9.47 10.50
N TYR A 38 7.45 -8.57 10.23
CA TYR A 38 6.46 -8.70 9.17
C TYR A 38 6.42 -7.50 8.21
N ARG A 39 7.26 -6.47 8.47
CA ARG A 39 7.27 -5.27 7.64
C ARG A 39 7.79 -5.56 6.24
N LEU A 40 7.22 -4.88 5.25
CA LEU A 40 7.66 -4.96 3.86
C LEU A 40 8.46 -3.72 3.47
N LYS A 41 9.58 -3.91 2.78
CA LYS A 41 10.28 -2.83 2.08
C LYS A 41 9.53 -2.46 0.80
N VAL A 42 9.04 -1.24 0.72
CA VAL A 42 8.29 -0.72 -0.43
C VAL A 42 9.11 0.38 -1.09
N ARG A 43 9.34 0.24 -2.40
CA ARG A 43 9.90 1.31 -3.24
C ARG A 43 8.81 1.89 -4.14
N VAL A 44 8.60 3.19 -4.05
CA VAL A 44 7.64 3.92 -4.88
C VAL A 44 8.39 4.75 -5.90
N LEU A 45 8.01 4.61 -7.17
CA LEU A 45 8.48 5.42 -8.29
C LEU A 45 7.32 6.28 -8.78
N THR A 46 7.49 7.60 -8.78
CA THR A 46 6.41 8.52 -9.19
C THR A 46 6.96 9.79 -9.82
N THR A 47 6.16 10.40 -10.70
CA THR A 47 6.47 11.64 -11.40
C THR A 47 6.01 12.88 -10.64
N ARG A 48 4.95 12.76 -9.82
CA ARG A 48 4.38 13.91 -9.10
C ARG A 48 4.99 14.01 -7.69
N PRO A 49 5.55 15.18 -7.30
CA PRO A 49 6.13 15.36 -5.98
C PRO A 49 5.15 15.05 -4.83
N TYR A 50 3.87 15.38 -5.00
CA TYR A 50 2.87 15.13 -3.96
C TYR A 50 2.57 13.64 -3.75
N HIS A 51 2.71 12.79 -4.78
CA HIS A 51 2.57 11.34 -4.62
C HIS A 51 3.72 10.78 -3.80
N ALA A 52 4.93 11.30 -4.00
CA ALA A 52 6.09 10.94 -3.18
C ALA A 52 5.88 11.38 -1.73
N LEU A 53 5.45 12.63 -1.51
CA LEU A 53 5.13 13.14 -0.17
C LEU A 53 4.02 12.30 0.49
N PHE A 54 2.95 11.99 -0.25
CA PHE A 54 1.86 11.16 0.25
C PHE A 54 2.36 9.80 0.74
N MET A 55 3.20 9.10 -0.04
CA MET A 55 3.72 7.80 0.40
C MET A 55 4.70 7.91 1.56
N ARG A 56 5.45 9.01 1.65
CA ARG A 56 6.30 9.31 2.80
C ARG A 56 5.49 9.54 4.08
N ASP A 57 4.31 10.15 3.98
CA ASP A 57 3.44 10.41 5.12
C ASP A 57 2.60 9.19 5.52
N MET A 58 2.21 8.37 4.54
CA MET A 58 1.31 7.23 4.75
C MET A 58 2.03 5.93 5.14
N LEU A 59 3.32 5.78 4.81
CA LEU A 59 4.14 4.63 5.19
C LEU A 59 5.21 5.02 6.20
N ILE A 60 5.90 4.03 6.75
CA ILE A 60 6.90 4.25 7.79
C ILE A 60 8.21 4.66 7.12
N VAL A 61 8.71 5.83 7.50
CA VAL A 61 9.99 6.36 7.01
C VAL A 61 11.15 5.59 7.66
N PRO A 62 12.06 4.99 6.87
CA PRO A 62 13.25 4.33 7.40
C PRO A 62 14.17 5.32 8.12
N THR A 63 14.95 4.85 9.10
CA THR A 63 16.07 5.65 9.62
C THR A 63 17.17 5.82 8.53
N PRO A 64 18.09 6.80 8.67
CA PRO A 64 19.21 6.94 7.75
C PRO A 64 20.03 5.67 7.59
N GLU A 65 20.23 4.91 8.67
CA GLU A 65 20.96 3.64 8.67
C GLU A 65 20.18 2.55 7.90
N GLU A 66 18.87 2.43 8.17
CA GLU A 66 18.01 1.49 7.45
C GLU A 66 17.94 1.80 5.96
N LEU A 67 17.92 3.09 5.60
CA LEU A 67 17.93 3.54 4.21
C LEU A 67 19.27 3.21 3.53
N ALA A 68 20.39 3.42 4.22
CA ALA A 68 21.72 3.06 3.72
C ALA A 68 21.86 1.55 3.45
N THR A 69 21.14 0.72 4.22
CA THR A 69 21.11 -0.74 4.05
C THR A 69 19.79 -1.26 3.46
N PHE A 70 18.99 -0.42 2.79
CA PHE A 70 17.65 -0.79 2.35
C PHE A 70 17.67 -1.97 1.36
N GLY A 71 18.67 -2.00 0.48
CA GLY A 71 18.88 -3.09 -0.48
C GLY A 71 17.74 -3.21 -1.50
N GLU A 72 17.42 -4.45 -1.89
CA GLU A 72 16.30 -4.71 -2.79
C GLU A 72 14.94 -4.59 -2.07
N PRO A 73 13.97 -3.85 -2.62
CA PRO A 73 12.63 -3.75 -2.06
C PRO A 73 11.88 -5.08 -2.18
N ASP A 74 10.98 -5.35 -1.24
CA ASP A 74 10.08 -6.49 -1.33
C ASP A 74 8.98 -6.24 -2.35
N TYR A 75 8.48 -5.00 -2.43
CA TYR A 75 7.48 -4.56 -3.41
C TYR A 75 7.87 -3.24 -4.09
N VAL A 76 7.54 -3.12 -5.38
CA VAL A 76 7.75 -1.89 -6.15
C VAL A 76 6.43 -1.35 -6.69
N ILE A 77 6.17 -0.05 -6.47
CA ILE A 77 5.04 0.67 -7.07
C ILE A 77 5.56 1.55 -8.21
N TYR A 78 5.09 1.29 -9.43
CA TYR A 78 5.28 2.15 -10.59
C TYR A 78 4.05 3.05 -10.74
N ASN A 79 4.09 4.24 -10.15
CA ASN A 79 3.03 5.22 -10.28
C ASN A 79 3.28 6.13 -11.49
N ALA A 80 2.77 5.67 -12.64
CA ALA A 80 2.66 6.42 -13.88
C ALA A 80 1.23 6.94 -14.07
N GLY A 81 0.55 7.34 -13.00
CA GLY A 81 -0.86 7.71 -13.00
C GLY A 81 -1.26 8.81 -13.98
N GLU A 82 -0.33 9.72 -14.30
CA GLU A 82 -0.49 10.77 -15.32
C GLU A 82 -0.55 10.21 -16.76
N CYS A 83 -0.04 8.99 -16.98
CA CYS A 83 -0.04 8.30 -18.26
C CYS A 83 -1.28 7.41 -18.39
N LYS A 84 -2.00 7.52 -19.50
CA LYS A 84 -3.15 6.66 -19.79
C LYS A 84 -2.69 5.26 -20.19
N ALA A 85 -3.41 4.25 -19.74
CA ALA A 85 -3.29 2.90 -20.25
C ALA A 85 -3.90 2.79 -21.65
N ASP A 86 -3.41 1.83 -22.44
CA ASP A 86 -4.01 1.44 -23.72
C ASP A 86 -5.21 0.51 -23.47
N PRO A 87 -6.46 0.96 -23.74
CA PRO A 87 -7.66 0.16 -23.49
C PRO A 87 -7.78 -1.05 -24.43
N SER A 88 -6.96 -1.14 -25.49
CA SER A 88 -6.93 -2.31 -26.38
C SER A 88 -6.17 -3.50 -25.79
N ILE A 89 -5.42 -3.31 -24.70
CA ILE A 89 -4.74 -4.40 -23.99
C ILE A 89 -5.79 -5.38 -23.44
N PRO A 90 -5.70 -6.70 -23.72
CA PRO A 90 -6.66 -7.68 -23.23
C PRO A 90 -6.81 -7.65 -21.71
N GLY A 91 -8.03 -7.50 -21.23
CA GLY A 91 -8.36 -7.41 -19.80
C GLY A 91 -8.44 -6.00 -19.23
N LEU A 92 -8.09 -4.97 -20.01
CA LEU A 92 -8.42 -3.58 -19.67
C LEU A 92 -9.80 -3.21 -20.23
N THR A 93 -10.49 -2.31 -19.53
CA THR A 93 -11.82 -1.82 -19.90
C THR A 93 -11.87 -0.30 -20.04
N SER A 94 -10.78 0.40 -19.72
CA SER A 94 -10.68 1.85 -19.73
C SER A 94 -9.23 2.29 -19.92
N THR A 95 -9.00 3.60 -19.91
CA THR A 95 -7.65 4.19 -19.91
C THR A 95 -7.01 4.22 -18.52
N THR A 96 -7.70 3.72 -17.49
CA THR A 96 -7.20 3.57 -16.13
C THR A 96 -6.89 2.10 -15.84
N CYS A 97 -5.73 1.84 -15.25
CA CYS A 97 -5.31 0.50 -14.82
C CYS A 97 -4.54 0.58 -13.49
N VAL A 98 -5.02 -0.15 -12.50
CA VAL A 98 -4.33 -0.38 -11.22
C VAL A 98 -4.15 -1.89 -11.10
N ALA A 99 -2.95 -2.36 -11.43
CA ALA A 99 -2.65 -3.80 -11.51
C ALA A 99 -1.62 -4.20 -10.45
N LEU A 100 -1.87 -5.30 -9.77
CA LEU A 100 -0.98 -5.89 -8.78
C LEU A 100 -0.54 -7.28 -9.24
N ASN A 101 0.75 -7.55 -9.18
CA ASN A 101 1.33 -8.85 -9.51
C ASN A 101 2.11 -9.38 -8.30
N PHE A 102 1.56 -10.39 -7.61
CA PHE A 102 2.17 -11.01 -6.44
C PHE A 102 3.42 -11.84 -6.78
N LYS A 103 3.54 -12.35 -8.01
CA LYS A 103 4.70 -13.14 -8.46
C LYS A 103 5.93 -12.25 -8.65
N THR A 104 5.76 -11.11 -9.32
CA THR A 104 6.86 -10.15 -9.50
C THR A 104 6.97 -9.13 -8.36
N ARG A 105 5.97 -9.09 -7.47
CA ARG A 105 5.84 -8.18 -6.32
C ARG A 105 5.81 -6.72 -6.75
N GLU A 106 4.93 -6.42 -7.70
CA GLU A 106 4.87 -5.11 -8.35
C GLU A 106 3.44 -4.60 -8.48
N GLN A 107 3.25 -3.30 -8.25
CA GLN A 107 2.04 -2.56 -8.57
C GLN A 107 2.30 -1.60 -9.73
N VAL A 108 1.39 -1.54 -10.70
CA VAL A 108 1.42 -0.58 -11.81
C VAL A 108 0.16 0.26 -11.75
N ILE A 109 0.32 1.58 -11.80
CA ILE A 109 -0.77 2.57 -11.81
C ILE A 109 -0.66 3.42 -13.07
N LEU A 110 -1.74 3.45 -13.84
CA LEU A 110 -1.92 4.23 -15.07
C LEU A 110 -3.31 4.88 -15.07
N GLY A 111 -3.40 6.10 -15.59
CA GLY A 111 -4.66 6.80 -15.88
C GLY A 111 -5.47 7.18 -14.64
N THR A 112 -4.82 7.33 -13.49
CA THR A 112 -5.41 7.83 -12.25
C THR A 112 -4.34 8.48 -11.39
N GLU A 113 -4.64 9.66 -10.90
CA GLU A 113 -3.75 10.42 -10.01
C GLU A 113 -4.26 10.38 -8.56
N TYR A 114 -5.31 9.59 -8.30
CA TYR A 114 -5.81 9.41 -6.95
C TYR A 114 -4.79 8.66 -6.09
N ALA A 115 -4.20 9.34 -5.11
CA ALA A 115 -3.11 8.80 -4.29
C ALA A 115 -3.52 7.57 -3.46
N GLY A 116 -4.81 7.44 -3.15
CA GLY A 116 -5.37 6.29 -2.44
C GLY A 116 -5.13 4.95 -3.13
N GLU A 117 -4.89 4.92 -4.45
CA GLU A 117 -4.55 3.69 -5.19
C GLU A 117 -3.23 3.07 -4.72
N MET A 118 -2.23 3.89 -4.36
CA MET A 118 -0.97 3.39 -3.81
C MET A 118 -1.18 2.82 -2.41
N LYS A 119 -1.90 3.56 -1.54
CA LYS A 119 -2.22 3.13 -0.16
C LYS A 119 -2.97 1.79 -0.17
N LYS A 120 -4.09 1.73 -0.91
CA LYS A 120 -4.93 0.53 -0.96
C LYS A 120 -4.30 -0.61 -1.75
N GLY A 121 -3.36 -0.33 -2.65
CA GLY A 121 -2.49 -1.32 -3.26
C GLY A 121 -1.67 -2.09 -2.22
N ILE A 122 -0.99 -1.38 -1.32
CA ILE A 122 -0.23 -1.99 -0.21
C ILE A 122 -1.15 -2.72 0.76
N LEU A 123 -2.32 -2.16 1.10
CA LEU A 123 -3.31 -2.89 1.90
C LEU A 123 -3.72 -4.22 1.26
N THR A 124 -3.95 -4.23 -0.07
CA THR A 124 -4.28 -5.44 -0.81
C THR A 124 -3.16 -6.47 -0.76
N VAL A 125 -1.90 -6.02 -0.80
CA VAL A 125 -0.73 -6.89 -0.58
C VAL A 125 -0.76 -7.51 0.81
N MET A 126 -1.01 -6.70 1.86
CA MET A 126 -1.07 -7.19 3.24
C MET A 126 -2.23 -8.17 3.47
N PHE A 127 -3.37 -7.98 2.80
CA PHE A 127 -4.49 -8.92 2.85
C PHE A 127 -4.19 -10.29 2.23
N GLU A 128 -3.20 -10.40 1.35
CA GLU A 128 -2.74 -11.68 0.81
C GLU A 128 -1.66 -12.29 1.70
N LEU A 129 -0.63 -11.52 2.06
CA LEU A 129 0.55 -12.04 2.75
C LEU A 129 0.30 -12.40 4.22
N MET A 130 -0.49 -11.61 4.94
CA MET A 130 -0.70 -11.84 6.37
C MET A 130 -1.49 -13.14 6.64
N PRO A 131 -2.56 -13.47 5.89
CA PRO A 131 -3.23 -14.77 6.05
C PRO A 131 -2.35 -15.97 5.73
N GLN A 132 -1.38 -15.87 4.81
CA GLN A 132 -0.41 -16.95 4.55
C GLN A 132 0.44 -17.28 5.80
N MET A 133 0.59 -16.32 6.72
CA MET A 133 1.23 -16.50 8.03
C MET A 133 0.24 -16.72 9.18
N ASN A 134 -1.04 -16.94 8.87
CA ASN A 134 -2.13 -17.09 9.83
C ASN A 134 -2.36 -15.83 10.71
N HIS A 135 -2.06 -14.65 10.18
CA HIS A 135 -2.33 -13.35 10.81
C HIS A 135 -3.59 -12.71 10.23
N LEU A 136 -4.34 -12.00 11.06
CA LEU A 136 -5.55 -11.30 10.61
C LEU A 136 -5.19 -9.88 10.17
N CYS A 137 -5.26 -9.63 8.87
CA CYS A 137 -5.25 -8.28 8.31
C CYS A 137 -6.65 -7.65 8.46
N MET A 138 -6.71 -6.42 8.94
CA MET A 138 -7.94 -5.72 9.31
C MET A 138 -7.99 -4.33 8.67
N HIS A 139 -9.13 -4.03 8.04
CA HIS A 139 -9.48 -2.67 7.63
C HIS A 139 -10.28 -2.01 8.77
N ALA A 140 -9.55 -1.55 9.78
CA ALA A 140 -10.07 -1.04 11.04
C ALA A 140 -9.11 0.00 11.64
N SER A 141 -9.64 0.96 12.40
CA SER A 141 -8.82 1.79 13.28
C SER A 141 -8.55 1.09 14.59
N ALA A 142 -7.52 1.51 15.33
CA ALA A 142 -7.22 0.99 16.65
C ALA A 142 -6.64 2.06 17.58
N ASN A 143 -6.94 1.95 18.87
CA ASN A 143 -6.37 2.78 19.93
C ASN A 143 -6.13 1.96 21.20
N VAL A 144 -5.34 2.49 22.12
CA VAL A 144 -4.97 1.85 23.39
C VAL A 144 -5.24 2.77 24.57
N GLY A 145 -5.85 2.23 25.61
CA GLY A 145 -6.10 2.93 26.86
C GLY A 145 -4.85 2.98 27.76
N LYS A 146 -4.92 3.78 28.83
CA LYS A 146 -3.80 3.91 29.80
C LYS A 146 -3.43 2.60 30.50
N GLN A 147 -4.34 1.62 30.55
CA GLN A 147 -4.11 0.31 31.14
C GLN A 147 -3.62 -0.73 30.11
N GLY A 148 -3.40 -0.33 28.85
CA GLY A 148 -2.97 -1.22 27.78
C GLY A 148 -4.11 -1.97 27.08
N ASP A 149 -5.36 -1.67 27.42
CA ASP A 149 -6.54 -2.23 26.76
C ASP A 149 -6.67 -1.70 25.32
N VAL A 150 -6.56 -2.58 24.33
CA VAL A 150 -6.65 -2.23 22.91
C VAL A 150 -8.08 -2.36 22.42
N THR A 151 -8.54 -1.40 21.62
CA THR A 151 -9.84 -1.44 20.93
C THR A 151 -9.63 -1.32 19.44
N VAL A 152 -10.38 -2.11 18.66
CA VAL A 152 -10.34 -2.12 17.19
C VAL A 152 -11.74 -1.78 16.66
N PHE A 153 -11.83 -0.86 15.70
CA PHE A 153 -13.08 -0.35 15.16
C PHE A 153 -13.18 -0.66 13.67
N PHE A 154 -13.98 -1.68 13.33
CA PHE A 154 -14.26 -2.02 11.93
C PHE A 154 -15.29 -1.06 11.33
N GLY A 155 -15.12 -0.73 10.06
CA GLY A 155 -16.06 0.13 9.34
C GLY A 155 -15.59 0.45 7.94
N LEU A 156 -16.54 0.79 7.06
CA LEU A 156 -16.21 1.27 5.72
C LEU A 156 -15.70 2.73 5.78
N SER A 157 -15.29 3.27 4.64
CA SER A 157 -14.94 4.69 4.57
C SER A 157 -16.16 5.55 4.90
N GLY A 158 -15.97 6.58 5.72
CA GLY A 158 -17.04 7.50 6.13
C GLY A 158 -17.97 6.99 7.24
N THR A 159 -17.72 5.82 7.84
CA THR A 159 -18.57 5.28 8.93
C THR A 159 -18.09 5.63 10.34
N GLY A 160 -17.21 6.62 10.50
CA GLY A 160 -16.76 7.12 11.80
C GLY A 160 -15.52 6.44 12.41
N LYS A 161 -14.83 5.52 11.70
CA LYS A 161 -13.61 4.86 12.21
C LYS A 161 -12.60 5.85 12.80
N THR A 162 -12.18 6.83 11.99
CA THR A 162 -11.19 7.84 12.37
C THR A 162 -11.69 8.71 13.53
N THR A 163 -12.96 9.12 13.50
CA THR A 163 -13.57 9.96 14.54
C THR A 163 -13.61 9.24 15.88
N LEU A 164 -13.99 7.97 15.90
CA LEU A 164 -14.13 7.19 17.14
C LEU A 164 -12.78 6.71 17.69
N SER A 165 -11.77 6.50 16.85
CA SER A 165 -10.44 6.10 17.31
C SER A 165 -9.63 7.26 17.90
N ALA A 166 -9.89 8.50 17.47
CA ALA A 166 -9.20 9.71 17.91
C ALA A 166 -9.78 10.25 19.25
N ASP A 167 -9.70 9.44 20.29
CA ASP A 167 -10.18 9.76 21.64
C ASP A 167 -9.07 10.48 22.45
N PRO A 168 -9.32 11.66 23.06
CA PRO A 168 -8.31 12.38 23.84
C PRO A 168 -7.81 11.63 25.10
N HIS A 169 -8.51 10.57 25.53
CA HIS A 169 -8.15 9.75 26.67
C HIS A 169 -7.41 8.46 26.30
N ARG A 170 -7.22 8.19 25.01
CA ARG A 170 -6.60 6.97 24.48
C ARG A 170 -5.53 7.31 23.45
N ASN A 171 -4.46 6.55 23.41
CA ASN A 171 -3.41 6.76 22.42
C ASN A 171 -3.81 6.08 21.10
N LEU A 172 -3.80 6.82 20.00
CA LEU A 172 -4.06 6.28 18.67
C LEU A 172 -2.93 5.32 18.27
N ILE A 173 -3.28 4.14 17.76
CA ILE A 173 -2.34 3.22 17.12
C ILE A 173 -2.33 3.48 15.61
N GLY A 174 -3.51 3.60 15.01
CA GLY A 174 -3.71 3.92 13.61
C GLY A 174 -5.20 4.06 13.28
N ASP A 175 -5.53 4.68 12.15
CA ASP A 175 -6.91 5.06 11.84
C ASP A 175 -7.60 4.20 10.75
N ASP A 176 -6.90 3.25 10.13
CA ASP A 176 -7.45 2.53 8.96
C ASP A 176 -6.99 1.08 8.77
N GLU A 177 -5.73 0.75 9.00
CA GLU A 177 -5.14 -0.53 8.55
C GLU A 177 -4.24 -1.14 9.63
N HIS A 178 -4.59 -2.35 10.11
CA HIS A 178 -3.84 -3.04 11.16
C HIS A 178 -3.74 -4.54 10.87
N VAL A 179 -2.70 -5.17 11.42
CA VAL A 179 -2.56 -6.62 11.45
C VAL A 179 -2.47 -7.04 12.90
N TRP A 180 -3.20 -8.09 13.27
CA TRP A 180 -3.05 -8.69 14.58
C TRP A 180 -2.43 -10.09 14.42
N THR A 181 -1.33 -10.29 15.15
CA THR A 181 -0.36 -11.37 14.98
C THR A 181 -0.38 -12.39 16.13
N GLY A 182 -1.32 -12.23 17.06
CA GLY A 182 -1.48 -13.06 18.25
C GLY A 182 -2.27 -14.34 17.95
N PRO A 183 -2.37 -15.28 18.90
CA PRO A 183 -3.19 -16.46 18.74
C PRO A 183 -4.67 -16.09 18.66
N TRP A 184 -5.33 -16.56 17.61
CA TRP A 184 -6.76 -16.39 17.39
C TRP A 184 -7.46 -17.73 17.50
N ARG A 185 -8.52 -17.81 18.30
CA ARG A 185 -9.43 -18.95 18.29
C ARG A 185 -10.81 -18.42 17.95
N VAL A 186 -11.44 -19.02 16.94
CA VAL A 186 -12.89 -18.87 16.77
C VAL A 186 -13.53 -19.62 17.95
N GLN A 187 -14.03 -18.87 18.93
CA GLN A 187 -14.94 -19.44 19.91
C GLN A 187 -16.29 -19.59 19.21
N HIS A 188 -16.66 -20.82 18.88
CA HIS A 188 -18.02 -21.19 18.48
C HIS A 188 -18.91 -21.32 19.71
#